data_AF-A0A6N6W9I7-F1
#
_entry.id   AF-A0A6N6W9I7-F1
#
_cell.length_a   1.000
_cell.length_b   1.000
_cell.length_c   1.000
_cell.angle_alpha   90.00
_cell.angle_beta   90.00
_cell.angle_gamma   90.00
#
_symmetry.space_group_name_H-M   'P 1'
#
loop_
_entity.id
_entity.type
_entity.pdbx_description
1 polymer ?
#
loop_
_entity_poly.entity_id
_entity_poly.type
_entity_poly.pdbx_seq_one_letter_code
_entity_poly.pdbx_strand_id
1 'polypeptide(L)'
;MSRPMSIERVNEYGQNAVRIAIEDRAVLLEAADLDAVIEHLSAMRATMRPEVPKEPLRTHQYVIEIDPCWHTEKHPLDDGAVLFLRHSGLGWAGFALPTASLARLHHALTQQLEASLEVHGMLN
;
A
#
# COMPACT_ATOMS: atom_id res chain seq x y z
N MET A 1 -17.87 7.31 23.17
CA MET A 1 -18.51 6.65 22.01
C MET A 1 -17.85 5.29 21.87
N SER A 2 -18.61 4.20 21.99
CA SER A 2 -18.06 2.84 21.81
C SER A 2 -17.67 2.67 20.35
N ARG A 3 -16.45 2.23 20.06
CA ARG A 3 -16.10 1.81 18.71
C ARG A 3 -16.92 0.54 18.42
N PRO A 4 -17.75 0.51 17.37
CA PRO A 4 -18.59 -0.67 17.06
C PRO A 4 -17.77 -1.91 16.68
N MET A 5 -16.47 -1.74 16.44
CA MET A 5 -15.53 -2.79 16.06
C MET A 5 -14.21 -2.65 16.82
N SER A 6 -13.62 -3.76 17.26
CA SER A 6 -12.24 -3.82 17.73
C SER A 6 -11.41 -4.80 16.89
N ILE A 7 -10.13 -4.49 16.71
CA ILE A 7 -9.16 -5.33 16.00
C ILE A 7 -7.91 -5.39 16.86
N GLU A 8 -7.55 -6.58 17.31
CA GLU A 8 -6.45 -6.79 18.26
C GLU A 8 -5.58 -7.96 17.81
N ARG A 9 -4.26 -7.83 17.98
CA ARG A 9 -3.34 -8.95 17.78
C ARG A 9 -3.47 -9.87 18.99
N VAL A 10 -3.66 -11.15 18.74
CA VAL A 10 -3.72 -12.18 19.77
C VAL A 10 -2.58 -13.15 19.51
N ASN A 11 -1.80 -13.42 20.56
CA ASN A 11 -0.79 -14.46 20.54
C ASN A 11 -1.28 -15.59 21.44
N GLU A 12 -2.17 -16.42 20.89
CA GLU A 12 -2.59 -17.66 21.53
C GLU A 12 -1.69 -18.78 21.02
N TYR A 13 -1.01 -19.45 21.96
CA TYR A 13 -0.19 -20.64 21.69
C TYR A 13 0.96 -20.46 20.68
N GLY A 14 1.47 -19.23 20.49
CA GLY A 14 2.60 -18.94 19.60
C GLY A 14 2.22 -18.67 18.14
N GLN A 15 0.92 -18.72 17.82
CA GLN A 15 0.42 -18.30 16.51
C GLN A 15 0.04 -16.81 16.55
N ASN A 16 0.59 -16.04 15.61
CA ASN A 16 0.24 -14.63 15.44
C ASN A 16 -1.11 -14.54 14.71
N ALA A 17 -2.18 -14.33 15.46
CA ALA A 17 -3.52 -14.18 14.93
C ALA A 17 -4.09 -12.78 15.18
N VAL A 18 -5.13 -12.41 14.44
CA VAL A 18 -5.87 -11.16 14.61
C VAL A 18 -7.30 -11.48 15.01
N ARG A 19 -7.74 -10.95 16.14
CA ARG A 19 -9.13 -11.02 16.57
C ARG A 19 -9.86 -9.77 16.10
N ILE A 20 -10.87 -9.95 15.27
CA ILE A 20 -11.81 -8.90 14.85
C ILE A 20 -13.12 -9.14 15.59
N ALA A 21 -13.59 -8.14 16.33
CA ALA A 21 -14.87 -8.20 17.04
C ALA A 21 -15.79 -7.06 16.62
N ILE A 22 -17.07 -7.37 16.43
CA ILE A 22 -18.15 -6.44 16.13
C ILE A 22 -19.32 -6.82 17.03
N GLU A 23 -19.70 -5.90 17.92
CA GLU A 23 -20.73 -6.15 18.94
C GLU A 23 -20.48 -7.45 19.75
N ASP A 24 -21.39 -8.42 19.69
CA ASP A 24 -21.33 -9.70 20.40
C ASP A 24 -20.62 -10.80 19.59
N ARG A 25 -20.13 -10.51 18.39
CA ARG A 25 -19.48 -11.48 17.50
C ARG A 25 -18.00 -11.19 17.37
N ALA A 26 -17.20 -12.25 17.32
CA ALA A 26 -15.78 -12.16 17.05
C ALA A 26 -15.29 -13.32 16.18
N VAL A 27 -14.28 -13.04 15.36
CA VAL A 27 -13.56 -14.01 14.56
C VAL A 27 -12.06 -13.88 14.82
N LEU A 28 -11.37 -15.02 14.84
CA LEU A 28 -9.92 -15.07 14.88
C LEU A 28 -9.42 -15.42 13.48
N LEU A 29 -8.50 -14.61 12.96
CA LEU A 29 -7.91 -14.77 11.63
C LEU A 29 -6.42 -15.07 11.79
N GLU A 30 -5.96 -16.16 11.20
CA GLU A 30 -4.54 -16.40 11.00
C GLU A 30 -4.01 -15.54 9.83
N ALA A 31 -2.70 -15.55 9.61
CA ALA A 31 -2.08 -14.72 8.57
C ALA A 31 -2.68 -14.95 7.18
N ALA A 32 -2.90 -16.20 6.77
CA ALA A 32 -3.47 -16.51 5.46
C ALA A 32 -4.91 -16.00 5.28
N ASP A 33 -5.74 -16.14 6.31
CA ASP A 33 -7.11 -15.62 6.29
C ASP A 33 -7.12 -14.09 6.30
N LEU A 34 -6.21 -13.48 7.06
CA LEU A 34 -6.05 -12.03 7.10
C LEU A 34 -5.62 -11.48 5.74
N ASP A 35 -4.70 -12.14 5.04
CA ASP A 35 -4.26 -11.76 3.69
C ASP A 35 -5.45 -11.77 2.72
N ALA A 36 -6.26 -12.85 2.72
CA ALA A 36 -7.45 -12.96 1.89
C ALA A 36 -8.50 -11.88 2.22
N VAL A 37 -8.67 -11.56 3.51
CA VAL A 37 -9.57 -10.49 3.95
C VAL A 37 -9.06 -9.13 3.47
N ILE A 38 -7.78 -8.82 3.60
CA ILE A 38 -7.20 -7.55 3.12
C ILE A 38 -7.42 -7.40 1.61
N GLU A 39 -7.14 -8.44 0.83
CA GLU A 39 -7.34 -8.44 -0.62
C GLU A 39 -8.80 -8.16 -0.98
N HIS A 40 -9.73 -8.91 -0.36
CA HIS A 40 -11.15 -8.77 -0.66
C HIS A 40 -11.72 -7.41 -0.22
N LEU A 41 -11.34 -6.94 0.97
CA LEU A 41 -11.75 -5.63 1.49
C LEU A 41 -11.18 -4.50 0.64
N SER A 42 -9.95 -4.63 0.13
CA SER A 42 -9.33 -3.65 -0.77
C SER A 42 -10.15 -3.50 -2.06
N ALA A 43 -10.50 -4.61 -2.71
CA ALA A 43 -11.32 -4.63 -3.90
C ALA A 43 -12.71 -4.01 -3.65
N MET A 44 -13.36 -4.36 -2.54
CA MET A 44 -14.64 -3.75 -2.16
C MET A 44 -14.49 -2.25 -1.91
N ARG A 45 -13.49 -1.84 -1.12
CA ARG A 45 -13.25 -0.44 -0.76
C ARG A 45 -13.07 0.45 -1.99
N ALA A 46 -12.42 -0.05 -3.04
CA ALA A 46 -12.23 0.68 -4.30
C ALA A 46 -13.55 1.08 -4.98
N THR A 47 -14.64 0.34 -4.74
CA THR A 47 -15.97 0.60 -5.34
C THR A 47 -16.90 1.42 -4.44
N MET A 48 -16.57 1.57 -3.16
CA MET A 48 -17.43 2.21 -2.17
C MET A 48 -17.40 3.74 -2.25
N ARG A 49 -18.52 4.36 -1.82
CA ARG A 49 -18.63 5.80 -1.61
C ARG A 49 -18.53 6.13 -0.11
N PRO A 50 -17.88 7.26 0.27
CA PRO A 50 -17.15 8.17 -0.60
C PRO A 50 -15.88 7.51 -1.20
N GLU A 51 -15.50 7.98 -2.39
CA GLU A 51 -14.30 7.49 -3.09
C GLU A 51 -13.06 7.70 -2.21
N VAL A 52 -12.05 6.85 -2.38
CA VAL A 52 -10.74 7.12 -1.80
C VAL A 52 -10.22 8.43 -2.40
N PRO A 53 -9.73 9.39 -1.60
CA PRO A 53 -9.16 10.63 -2.12
C PRO A 53 -8.08 10.35 -3.17
N LYS A 54 -8.16 11.05 -4.31
CA LYS A 54 -7.18 10.90 -5.42
C LYS A 54 -5.83 11.53 -5.10
N GLU A 55 -5.83 12.53 -4.23
CA GLU A 55 -4.64 13.25 -3.79
C GLU A 55 -4.30 12.86 -2.35
N PRO A 56 -3.00 12.75 -2.00
CA PRO A 56 -2.58 12.54 -0.63
C PRO A 56 -3.10 13.65 0.29
N LEU A 57 -3.69 13.27 1.42
CA LEU A 57 -4.18 14.20 2.43
C LEU A 57 -3.01 14.62 3.33
N ARG A 58 -2.64 15.90 3.31
CA ARG A 58 -1.55 16.43 4.14
C ARG A 58 -1.77 16.29 5.65
N THR A 59 -3.02 16.13 6.08
CA THR A 59 -3.41 15.91 7.48
C THR A 59 -3.30 14.45 7.89
N HIS A 60 -3.08 13.54 6.95
CA HIS A 60 -3.00 12.11 7.22
C HIS A 60 -1.55 11.68 7.41
N GLN A 61 -1.31 10.86 8.43
CA GLN A 61 -0.01 10.24 8.66
C GLN A 61 0.04 8.92 7.90
N TYR A 62 0.66 8.95 6.73
CA TYR A 62 0.90 7.74 5.94
C TYR A 62 2.04 6.93 6.55
N VAL A 63 1.88 5.60 6.55
CA VAL A 63 3.01 4.69 6.77
C VAL A 63 3.93 4.80 5.55
N ILE A 64 5.22 5.02 5.79
CA ILE A 64 6.24 5.11 4.74
C ILE A 64 7.15 3.90 4.86
N GLU A 65 7.15 3.05 3.83
CA GLU A 65 8.11 1.95 3.71
C GLU A 65 9.47 2.52 3.29
N ILE A 66 10.52 2.14 4.02
CA ILE A 66 11.90 2.52 3.69
C ILE A 66 12.50 1.45 2.80
N ASP A 67 13.00 1.85 1.63
CA ASP A 67 13.59 0.96 0.62
C ASP A 67 12.70 -0.26 0.27
N PRO A 68 11.44 -0.03 -0.17
CA PRO A 68 10.55 -1.14 -0.51
C PRO A 68 11.07 -1.89 -1.74
N CYS A 69 10.88 -3.21 -1.76
CA CYS A 69 11.11 -3.98 -2.97
C CYS A 69 10.18 -3.50 -4.09
N TRP A 70 10.73 -3.34 -5.29
CA TRP A 70 9.98 -2.95 -6.48
C TRP A 70 10.37 -3.81 -7.68
N HIS A 71 9.46 -3.94 -8.63
CA HIS A 71 9.68 -4.64 -9.89
C HIS A 71 8.94 -3.92 -11.02
N THR A 72 9.51 -3.93 -12.22
CA THR A 72 8.86 -3.38 -13.41
C THR A 72 8.93 -4.35 -14.56
N GLU A 73 7.83 -4.49 -15.28
CA GLU A 73 7.74 -5.28 -16.50
C GLU A 73 6.97 -4.52 -17.59
N LYS A 74 7.14 -4.94 -18.85
CA LYS A 74 6.40 -4.35 -19.97
C LYS A 74 4.93 -4.75 -19.87
N HIS A 75 4.02 -3.80 -20.12
CA HIS A 75 2.60 -4.12 -20.17
C HIS A 75 2.30 -5.06 -21.36
N PRO A 76 1.57 -6.18 -21.18
CA PRO A 76 1.43 -7.20 -22.22
C PRO A 76 0.54 -6.77 -23.39
N LEU A 77 -0.38 -5.83 -23.17
CA LEU A 77 -1.41 -5.45 -24.15
C LEU A 77 -1.26 -4.03 -24.71
N ASP A 78 -0.48 -3.16 -24.05
CA ASP A 78 -0.39 -1.73 -24.37
C ASP A 78 1.06 -1.27 -24.27
N ASP A 79 1.36 -0.11 -24.86
CA ASP A 79 2.64 0.56 -24.63
C ASP A 79 2.68 1.15 -23.21
N GLY A 80 3.74 0.81 -22.48
CA GLY A 80 3.94 1.23 -21.09
C GLY A 80 4.59 0.14 -20.24
N ALA A 81 4.46 0.29 -18.93
CA ALA A 81 5.00 -0.65 -17.96
C ALA A 81 4.00 -0.93 -16.84
N VAL A 82 4.12 -2.08 -16.19
CA VAL A 82 3.51 -2.34 -14.88
C VAL A 82 4.59 -2.14 -13.83
N LEU A 83 4.33 -1.26 -12.86
CA LEU A 83 5.16 -1.07 -11.67
C LEU A 83 4.54 -1.84 -10.51
N PHE A 84 5.31 -2.74 -9.92
CA PHE A 84 4.97 -3.42 -8.67
C PHE A 84 5.75 -2.81 -7.51
N LEU A 85 5.05 -2.47 -6.44
CA LEU A 85 5.63 -2.03 -5.17
C LEU A 85 5.17 -2.96 -4.06
N ARG A 86 6.11 -3.41 -3.21
CA ARG A 86 5.80 -4.24 -2.05
C ARG A 86 5.57 -3.38 -0.81
N HIS A 87 4.45 -3.62 -0.13
CA HIS A 87 4.17 -3.11 1.22
C HIS A 87 4.24 -4.26 2.23
N SER A 88 4.84 -4.03 3.40
CA SER A 88 5.12 -5.09 4.39
C SER A 88 3.87 -5.80 4.90
N GLY A 89 2.75 -5.09 5.01
CA GLY A 89 1.46 -5.62 5.49
C GLY A 89 0.35 -5.77 4.45
N LEU A 90 0.57 -5.37 3.19
CA LEU A 90 -0.45 -5.47 2.12
C LEU A 90 0.01 -6.35 0.96
N GLY A 91 1.28 -6.78 0.95
CA GLY A 91 1.85 -7.55 -0.15
C GLY A 91 2.24 -6.67 -1.35
N TRP A 92 2.16 -7.25 -2.54
CA TRP A 92 2.51 -6.58 -3.79
C TRP A 92 1.30 -5.89 -4.42
N ALA A 93 1.46 -4.62 -4.79
CA ALA A 93 0.46 -3.87 -5.55
C ALA A 93 1.03 -3.50 -6.93
N GLY A 94 0.29 -3.83 -7.99
CA GLY A 94 0.63 -3.53 -9.37
C GLY A 94 -0.09 -2.29 -9.89
N PHE A 95 0.65 -1.43 -10.59
CA PHE A 95 0.15 -0.20 -11.18
C PHE A 95 0.51 -0.18 -12.67
N ALA A 96 -0.51 -0.24 -13.53
CA ALA A 96 -0.32 -0.06 -14.96
C ALA A 96 -0.04 1.42 -15.26
N LEU A 97 1.10 1.68 -15.89
CA LEU A 97 1.57 3.01 -16.26
C LEU A 97 1.65 3.08 -17.79
N PRO A 98 0.65 3.68 -18.45
CA PRO A 98 0.75 4.01 -19.87
C PRO A 98 1.97 4.89 -20.13
N THR A 99 2.54 4.86 -21.33
CA THR A 99 3.80 5.56 -21.68
C THR A 99 3.83 7.03 -21.23
N ALA A 100 2.74 7.79 -21.39
CA ALA A 100 2.67 9.18 -20.94
C ALA A 100 2.79 9.32 -19.41
N SER A 101 2.21 8.39 -18.64
CA SER A 101 2.33 8.38 -17.18
C SER A 101 3.71 7.92 -16.73
N LEU A 102 4.27 6.92 -17.41
CA LEU A 102 5.63 6.45 -17.16
C LEU A 102 6.67 7.56 -17.39
N ALA A 103 6.52 8.35 -18.47
CA ALA A 103 7.39 9.48 -18.75
C ALA A 103 7.30 10.57 -17.65
N ARG A 104 6.09 10.87 -17.16
CA ARG A 104 5.92 11.80 -16.02
C ARG A 104 6.56 11.27 -14.74
N LEU A 105 6.39 9.99 -14.45
CA LEU A 105 7.00 9.35 -13.28
C LEU A 105 8.52 9.40 -13.35
N HIS A 106 9.08 9.03 -14.50
CA HIS A 106 10.53 9.12 -14.76
C HIS A 106 11.04 10.53 -14.50
N HIS A 107 10.42 11.55 -15.11
CA HIS A 107 10.83 12.93 -14.92
C HIS A 107 10.78 13.37 -13.45
N ALA A 108 9.71 13.04 -12.73
CA ALA A 108 9.58 13.38 -11.31
C ALA A 108 10.65 12.72 -10.45
N LEU A 109 10.96 11.43 -10.68
CA LEU A 109 11.99 10.72 -9.93
C LEU A 109 13.40 11.24 -10.24
N THR A 110 13.69 11.56 -11.50
CA THR A 110 14.96 12.19 -11.90
C THR A 110 15.18 13.51 -11.16
N GLN A 111 14.16 14.38 -11.11
CA GLN A 111 14.25 15.65 -10.39
C GLN A 111 14.55 15.47 -8.89
N GLN A 112 13.92 14.49 -8.24
CA GLN A 112 14.18 14.20 -6.82
C GLN A 112 15.58 13.63 -6.59
N LEU A 113 16.07 12.80 -7.50
CA LEU A 113 17.43 12.26 -7.44
C LEU A 113 18.48 13.38 -7.60
N GLU A 114 18.32 14.24 -8.60
CA GLU A 114 19.21 15.38 -8.84
C GLU A 114 19.27 16.30 -7.62
N ALA A 115 18.11 16.70 -7.09
CA ALA A 115 18.04 17.53 -5.88
C ALA A 115 18.71 16.87 -4.66
N SER A 116 18.56 15.55 -4.52
CA SER A 116 19.22 14.80 -3.45
C SER A 116 20.74 14.81 -3.61
N LEU A 117 21.25 14.59 -4.83
CA LEU A 117 22.69 14.58 -5.11
C LEU A 117 23.33 15.95 -4.93
N GLU A 118 22.66 17.05 -5.31
CA GLU A 118 23.13 18.41 -5.07
C GLU A 118 23.33 18.69 -3.57
N VAL A 119 22.36 18.32 -2.74
CA VAL A 119 22.47 18.45 -1.27
C VAL A 119 23.65 17.65 -0.74
N HIS A 120 23.86 16.42 -1.21
CA HIS A 120 25.02 15.61 -0.81
C HIS A 120 26.35 16.22 -1.29
N GLY A 121 26.39 16.83 -2.48
CA GLY A 121 27.57 17.51 -3.01
C GLY A 121 27.93 18.80 -2.26
N MET A 122 26.94 19.48 -1.66
CA MET A 122 27.16 20.66 -0.82
C MET A 122 27.62 20.34 0.61
N LEU A 123 27.40 19.12 1.09
CA LEU A 123 27.78 18.65 2.43
C LEU A 123 29.17 18.00 2.47
N ASN A 124 29.80 17.78 1.31
CA ASN A 124 31.14 17.19 1.18
C ASN A 124 32.23 18.25 0.98
#